data_AF-A0A957N0Z6-F1
#
_entry.id   AF-A0A957N0Z6-F1
#
_cell.length_a   1.000
_cell.length_b   1.000
_cell.length_c   1.000
_cell.angle_alpha   90.00
_cell.angle_beta   90.00
_cell.angle_gamma   90.00
#
_symmetry.space_group_name_H-M   'P 1'
#
loop_
_entity.id
_entity.type
_entity.pdbx_description
1 polymer ?
#
loop_
_entity_poly.entity_id
_entity_poly.type
_entity_poly.pdbx_seq_one_letter_code
_entity_poly.pdbx_strand_id
1 'polypeptide(L)'
;MNADLTIFFLVIVIYALIAGRLDRWLITMPIFFVVAGALLGDLLPGFTPAIRGTTTLTEITLALLLFADATTISFTRFMHDNGLPERLLFVGLPASMLLGGLAAWALFPQEGVWFALLLAAILTPTDAALGLAIFNNEKVPTRVRRALNVESGLNDGMVTPFVALFLAMVVATDEGALEPFLRPALAEIGIAVVVAAVVGTLGGRLFDLAQTRKWTT
;
A
#
# COMPACT_ATOMS: atom_id res chain seq x y z
N MET A 1 6.19 -18.67 22.68
CA MET A 1 6.25 -17.54 21.73
C MET A 1 7.17 -17.98 20.60
N ASN A 2 6.71 -17.93 19.36
CA ASN A 2 7.50 -18.42 18.23
C ASN A 2 8.77 -17.55 18.10
N ALA A 3 9.92 -18.18 17.85
CA ALA A 3 11.23 -17.51 17.88
C ALA A 3 11.33 -16.36 16.85
N ASP A 4 10.58 -16.48 15.76
CA ASP A 4 10.44 -15.50 14.69
C ASP A 4 9.75 -14.20 15.13
N LEU A 5 8.62 -14.29 15.84
CA LEU A 5 7.96 -13.11 16.40
C LEU A 5 8.86 -12.41 17.41
N THR A 6 9.63 -13.20 18.17
CA THR A 6 10.58 -12.65 19.16
C THR A 6 11.69 -11.86 18.47
N ILE A 7 12.27 -12.40 17.38
CA ILE A 7 13.27 -11.70 16.57
C ILE A 7 12.67 -10.46 15.91
N PHE A 8 11.46 -10.56 15.34
CA PHE A 8 10.77 -9.42 14.74
C PHE A 8 10.55 -8.27 15.73
N PHE A 9 9.98 -8.55 16.90
CA PHE A 9 9.79 -7.54 17.94
C PHE A 9 11.12 -7.01 18.49
N LEU A 10 12.15 -7.85 18.58
CA LEU A 10 13.48 -7.41 19.00
C LEU A 10 14.06 -6.39 18.00
N VAL A 11 13.94 -6.62 16.69
CA VAL A 11 14.38 -5.67 15.65
C VAL A 11 13.60 -4.35 15.77
N ILE A 12 12.28 -4.40 16.03
CA ILE A 12 11.47 -3.20 16.29
C ILE A 12 11.99 -2.43 17.50
N VAL A 13 12.28 -3.12 18.61
CA VAL A 13 12.81 -2.50 19.83
C VAL A 13 14.18 -1.88 19.56
N ILE A 14 15.06 -2.57 18.84
CA ILE A 14 16.38 -2.05 18.45
C ILE A 14 16.20 -0.78 17.62
N TYR A 15 15.35 -0.80 16.59
CA TYR A 15 15.05 0.37 15.78
C TYR A 15 14.55 1.53 16.64
N ALA A 16 13.58 1.30 17.52
CA ALA A 16 13.01 2.33 18.38
C ALA A 16 14.05 2.99 19.30
N LEU A 17 15.02 2.21 19.81
CA LEU A 17 16.10 2.73 20.65
C LEU A 17 17.09 3.62 19.89
N ILE A 18 17.27 3.42 18.58
CA ILE A 18 18.25 4.14 17.76
C ILE A 18 17.61 5.10 16.73
N ALA A 19 16.28 5.15 16.64
CA ALA A 19 15.55 5.90 15.61
C ALA A 19 15.99 7.37 15.53
N GLY A 20 16.14 8.05 16.67
CA GLY A 20 16.60 9.45 16.69
C GLY A 20 18.05 9.66 16.22
N ARG A 21 18.89 8.62 16.23
CA ARG A 21 20.25 8.65 15.68
C ARG A 21 20.23 8.38 14.18
N LEU A 22 19.40 7.43 13.74
CA LEU A 22 19.21 7.07 12.33
C LEU A 22 18.62 8.23 11.51
N ASP A 23 17.69 8.97 12.10
CA ASP A 23 17.07 10.14 11.47
C ASP A 23 18.11 11.22 11.09
N ARG A 24 19.14 11.42 11.94
CA ARG A 24 20.26 12.34 11.62
C ARG A 24 21.09 11.88 10.42
N TRP A 25 21.06 10.60 10.09
CA TRP A 25 21.78 10.00 8.97
C TRP A 25 20.87 9.77 7.76
N LEU A 26 19.62 10.28 7.80
CA LEU A 26 18.61 10.08 6.76
C LEU A 26 18.31 8.60 6.49
N ILE A 27 18.54 7.73 7.48
CA ILE A 27 18.20 6.31 7.39
C ILE A 27 16.74 6.16 7.82
N THR A 28 15.88 5.94 6.84
CA THR A 28 14.44 5.75 7.08
C THR A 28 14.14 4.37 7.66
N MET A 29 12.96 4.25 8.26
CA MET A 29 12.46 2.97 8.78
C MET A 29 12.55 1.85 7.73
N PRO A 30 12.04 2.00 6.49
CA PRO A 30 12.09 0.89 5.52
C PRO A 30 13.51 0.47 5.15
N ILE A 31 14.45 1.41 5.02
CA ILE A 31 15.86 1.08 4.74
C ILE A 31 16.44 0.22 5.87
N PHE A 32 16.21 0.62 7.13
CA PHE A 32 16.69 -0.14 8.28
C PHE A 32 16.13 -1.56 8.31
N PHE A 33 14.81 -1.73 8.13
CA PHE A 33 14.17 -3.04 8.20
C PHE A 33 14.56 -3.96 7.02
N VAL A 34 14.74 -3.42 5.81
CA VAL A 34 15.24 -4.19 4.66
C VAL A 34 16.67 -4.68 4.90
N VAL A 35 17.56 -3.81 5.37
CA VAL A 35 18.95 -4.18 5.68
C VAL A 35 19.01 -5.18 6.84
N ALA A 36 18.26 -4.94 7.90
CA ALA A 36 18.19 -5.85 9.04
C ALA A 36 17.65 -7.23 8.63
N GLY A 37 16.60 -7.28 7.81
CA GLY A 37 16.05 -8.51 7.27
C GLY A 37 17.05 -9.28 6.40
N ALA A 38 17.77 -8.58 5.51
CA ALA A 38 18.79 -9.19 4.67
C ALA A 38 19.95 -9.78 5.50
N LEU A 39 20.44 -9.04 6.50
CA LEU A 39 21.50 -9.50 7.40
C LEU A 39 21.05 -10.69 8.26
N LEU A 40 19.82 -10.65 8.78
CA LEU A 40 19.27 -11.75 9.58
C LEU A 40 19.06 -13.01 8.73
N GLY A 41 18.62 -12.86 7.47
CA GLY A 41 18.47 -13.98 6.54
C GLY A 41 19.79 -14.69 6.25
N ASP A 42 20.89 -13.93 6.11
CA ASP A 42 22.23 -14.48 5.86
C ASP A 42 22.87 -15.06 7.14
N LEU A 43 22.65 -14.41 8.29
CA LEU A 43 23.22 -14.82 9.59
C LEU A 43 22.49 -16.00 10.23
N LEU A 44 21.21 -16.21 9.90
CA LEU A 44 20.38 -17.30 10.40
C LEU A 44 19.86 -18.18 9.23
N PRO A 45 20.74 -18.94 8.56
CA PRO A 45 20.32 -19.80 7.46
C PRO A 45 19.29 -20.84 7.96
N GLY A 46 18.11 -20.84 7.35
CA GLY A 46 16.96 -21.67 7.76
C GLY A 46 15.94 -20.97 8.64
N PHE A 47 16.17 -19.71 9.04
CA PHE A 47 15.14 -18.87 9.63
C PHE A 47 14.13 -18.43 8.56
N THR A 48 13.07 -19.20 8.43
CA THR A 48 11.87 -18.76 7.70
C THR A 48 10.91 -18.14 8.70
N PRO A 49 10.57 -16.84 8.61
CA PRO A 49 9.49 -16.27 9.42
C PRO A 49 8.24 -17.14 9.22
N ALA A 50 7.54 -17.50 10.31
CA ALA A 50 6.42 -18.42 10.21
C ALA A 50 5.30 -17.75 9.42
N ILE A 51 5.15 -18.21 8.17
CA ILE A 51 4.28 -17.66 7.13
C ILE A 51 2.89 -17.32 7.69
N ARG A 52 2.27 -18.19 8.50
CA ARG A 52 0.90 -17.95 9.00
C ARG A 52 0.80 -16.81 10.01
N GLY A 53 1.73 -16.69 10.95
CA GLY A 53 1.67 -15.66 11.99
C GLY A 53 1.99 -14.28 11.44
N THR A 54 2.97 -14.20 10.54
CA THR A 54 3.36 -12.96 9.88
C THR A 54 2.34 -12.53 8.83
N THR A 55 1.76 -13.44 8.04
CA THR A 55 0.75 -13.07 7.03
C THR A 55 -0.47 -12.43 7.66
N THR A 56 -1.08 -13.02 8.70
CA THR A 56 -2.26 -12.41 9.36
C THR A 56 -1.91 -11.06 10.01
N LEU A 57 -0.73 -10.93 10.62
CA LEU A 57 -0.29 -9.65 11.17
C LEU A 57 -0.10 -8.59 10.07
N THR A 58 0.51 -8.97 8.94
CA THR A 58 0.71 -8.09 7.79
C THR A 58 -0.61 -7.69 7.16
N GLU A 59 -1.55 -8.61 6.96
CA GLU A 59 -2.88 -8.32 6.42
C GLU A 59 -3.66 -7.35 7.30
N ILE A 60 -3.68 -7.58 8.62
CA ILE A 60 -4.34 -6.68 9.58
C ILE A 60 -3.65 -5.32 9.59
N THR A 61 -2.30 -5.30 9.58
CA THR A 61 -1.53 -4.06 9.60
C THR A 61 -1.73 -3.26 8.31
N LEU A 62 -1.72 -3.91 7.15
CA LEU A 62 -2.00 -3.30 5.85
C LEU A 62 -3.43 -2.76 5.83
N ALA A 63 -4.42 -3.54 6.26
CA ALA A 63 -5.81 -3.09 6.32
C ALA A 63 -5.97 -1.86 7.23
N LEU A 64 -5.31 -1.85 8.39
CA LEU A 64 -5.33 -0.71 9.31
C LEU A 64 -4.58 0.51 8.74
N LEU A 65 -3.43 0.30 8.09
CA LEU A 65 -2.65 1.38 7.48
C LEU A 65 -3.42 2.02 6.33
N LEU A 66 -3.94 1.22 5.41
CA LEU A 66 -4.76 1.69 4.29
C LEU A 66 -6.03 2.41 4.77
N PHE A 67 -6.65 1.90 5.84
CA PHE A 67 -7.78 2.59 6.46
C PHE A 67 -7.35 3.91 7.10
N ALA A 68 -6.26 3.93 7.86
CA ALA A 68 -5.74 5.14 8.49
C ALA A 68 -5.38 6.20 7.45
N ASP A 69 -4.67 5.83 6.39
CA ASP A 69 -4.33 6.74 5.28
C ASP A 69 -5.59 7.28 4.62
N ALA A 70 -6.59 6.44 4.36
CA ALA A 70 -7.89 6.86 3.83
C ALA A 70 -8.61 7.87 4.72
N THR A 71 -8.52 7.77 6.06
CA THR A 71 -9.14 8.74 6.98
C THR A 71 -8.47 10.13 6.96
N THR A 72 -7.21 10.22 6.53
CA THR A 72 -6.52 11.52 6.41
C THR A 72 -6.91 12.29 5.13
N ILE A 73 -7.56 11.62 4.18
CA ILE A 73 -7.97 12.20 2.90
C ILE A 73 -9.18 13.10 3.10
N SER A 74 -9.08 14.32 2.61
CA SER A 74 -10.17 15.30 2.65
C SER A 74 -10.77 15.48 1.25
N PHE A 75 -11.83 14.71 0.96
CA PHE A 75 -12.51 14.73 -0.34
C PHE A 75 -13.05 16.13 -0.73
N THR A 76 -13.42 16.96 0.24
CA THR A 76 -13.88 18.34 -0.01
C THR A 76 -12.74 19.27 -0.48
N ARG A 77 -11.49 18.94 -0.12
CA ARG A 77 -10.29 19.67 -0.50
C ARG A 77 -9.73 19.22 -1.86
N PHE A 78 -9.99 17.96 -2.24
CA PHE A 78 -9.74 17.40 -3.58
C PHE A 78 -10.40 18.25 -4.68
N MET A 79 -11.65 18.67 -4.49
CA MET A 79 -12.40 19.47 -5.48
C MET A 79 -11.93 20.93 -5.65
N HIS A 80 -11.08 21.46 -4.76
CA HIS A 80 -10.69 22.88 -4.77
C HIS A 80 -9.31 23.15 -5.40
N ASP A 81 -8.52 22.12 -5.70
CA ASP A 81 -7.13 22.28 -6.15
C ASP A 81 -6.97 21.98 -7.65
N ASN A 82 -7.37 22.91 -8.54
CA ASN A 82 -7.01 23.04 -9.97
C ASN A 82 -6.77 21.76 -10.82
N GLY A 83 -7.33 20.61 -10.46
CA GLY A 83 -7.14 19.31 -11.12
C GLY A 83 -5.74 18.68 -11.00
N LEU A 84 -4.81 19.17 -10.16
CA LEU A 84 -3.46 18.55 -10.05
C LEU A 84 -3.53 17.12 -9.47
N PRO A 85 -4.22 16.87 -8.34
CA PRO A 85 -4.35 15.51 -7.80
C PRO A 85 -5.11 14.58 -8.76
N GLU A 86 -6.13 15.10 -9.46
CA GLU A 86 -6.88 14.35 -10.47
C GLU A 86 -5.99 13.90 -11.63
N ARG A 87 -5.13 14.79 -12.14
CA ARG A 87 -4.19 14.43 -13.21
C ARG A 87 -3.16 13.40 -12.73
N LEU A 88 -2.68 13.51 -11.50
CA LEU A 88 -1.75 12.54 -10.94
C LEU A 88 -2.40 11.16 -10.80
N LEU A 89 -3.64 11.10 -10.28
CA LEU A 89 -4.36 9.84 -10.05
C LEU A 89 -4.97 9.20 -11.30
N PHE A 90 -5.52 9.97 -12.23
CA PHE A 90 -6.21 9.43 -13.40
C PHE A 90 -5.37 9.42 -14.68
N VAL A 91 -4.24 10.14 -14.71
CA VAL A 91 -3.33 10.14 -15.86
C VAL A 91 -1.95 9.63 -15.44
N GLY A 92 -1.35 10.22 -14.41
CA GLY A 92 -0.01 9.86 -13.93
C GLY A 92 0.09 8.41 -13.49
N LEU A 93 -0.80 7.97 -12.60
CA LEU A 93 -0.80 6.63 -12.03
C LEU A 93 -1.03 5.54 -13.10
N PRO A 94 -2.06 5.59 -13.98
CA PRO A 94 -2.20 4.63 -15.07
C PRO A 94 -1.04 4.66 -16.06
N ALA A 95 -0.51 5.85 -16.39
CA ALA A 95 0.64 5.97 -17.28
C ALA A 95 1.89 5.33 -16.66
N SER A 96 2.12 5.53 -15.37
CA SER A 96 3.22 4.90 -14.63
C SER A 96 3.07 3.38 -14.58
N MET A 97 1.86 2.86 -14.33
CA MET A 97 1.60 1.41 -14.40
C MET A 97 1.87 0.86 -15.80
N LEU A 98 1.44 1.57 -16.84
CA LEU A 98 1.65 1.13 -18.23
C LEU A 98 3.13 1.15 -18.61
N LEU A 99 3.84 2.24 -18.33
CA LEU A 99 5.28 2.36 -18.60
C LEU A 99 6.09 1.37 -17.77
N GLY A 100 5.75 1.21 -16.49
CA GLY A 100 6.34 0.21 -15.61
C GLY A 100 6.10 -1.22 -16.10
N GLY A 101 4.90 -1.51 -16.60
CA GLY A 101 4.53 -2.81 -17.16
C GLY A 101 5.30 -3.11 -18.45
N LEU A 102 5.45 -2.12 -19.32
CA LEU A 102 6.27 -2.25 -20.53
C LEU A 102 7.75 -2.47 -20.18
N ALA A 103 8.28 -1.74 -19.19
CA ALA A 103 9.65 -1.92 -18.72
C ALA A 103 9.86 -3.31 -18.08
N ALA A 104 8.94 -3.74 -17.22
CA ALA A 104 8.97 -5.07 -16.61
C ALA A 104 8.89 -6.18 -17.65
N TRP A 105 8.03 -6.05 -18.66
CA TRP A 105 7.91 -7.00 -19.75
C TRP A 105 9.19 -7.06 -20.62
N ALA A 106 9.84 -5.92 -20.84
CA ALA A 106 11.10 -5.86 -21.57
C ALA A 106 12.28 -6.47 -20.78
N LEU A 107 12.30 -6.32 -19.46
CA LEU A 107 13.35 -6.85 -18.59
C LEU A 107 13.16 -8.33 -18.24
N PHE A 108 11.91 -8.79 -18.12
CA PHE A 108 11.53 -10.14 -17.69
C PHE A 108 10.54 -10.80 -18.68
N PRO A 109 10.91 -10.92 -19.97
CA PRO A 109 9.98 -11.43 -20.99
C PRO A 109 9.54 -12.87 -20.73
N GLN A 110 10.36 -13.67 -20.04
CA GLN A 110 10.08 -15.06 -19.71
C GLN A 110 8.97 -15.26 -18.67
N GLU A 111 8.69 -14.25 -17.83
CA GLU A 111 7.68 -14.34 -16.77
C GLU A 111 6.25 -14.02 -17.27
N GLY A 112 6.14 -13.51 -18.50
CA GLY A 112 4.86 -13.22 -19.13
C GLY A 112 4.25 -11.85 -18.79
N VAL A 113 3.14 -11.53 -19.46
CA VAL A 113 2.52 -10.20 -19.39
C VAL A 113 1.85 -9.93 -18.05
N TRP A 114 1.22 -10.95 -17.44
CA TRP A 114 0.52 -10.79 -16.17
C TRP A 114 1.49 -10.53 -15.02
N PHE A 115 2.66 -11.17 -15.03
CA PHE A 115 3.74 -10.88 -14.10
C PHE A 115 4.24 -9.44 -14.25
N ALA A 116 4.47 -8.98 -15.49
CA ALA A 116 4.91 -7.62 -15.75
C ALA A 116 3.90 -6.57 -15.26
N LEU A 117 2.61 -6.80 -15.50
CA LEU A 117 1.52 -5.94 -15.02
C LEU A 117 1.39 -5.97 -13.49
N LEU A 118 1.53 -7.14 -12.88
CA LEU A 118 1.55 -7.29 -11.41
C LEU A 118 2.72 -6.50 -10.80
N LEU A 119 3.93 -6.65 -11.35
CA LEU A 119 5.12 -5.97 -10.87
C LEU A 119 4.94 -4.44 -10.98
N ALA A 120 4.42 -3.97 -12.11
CA ALA A 120 4.12 -2.56 -12.29
C ALA A 120 3.06 -2.06 -11.30
N ALA A 121 1.99 -2.82 -11.07
CA ALA A 121 0.95 -2.46 -10.12
C ALA A 121 1.47 -2.39 -8.69
N ILE A 122 2.35 -3.29 -8.25
CA ILE A 122 2.91 -3.25 -6.89
C ILE A 122 3.91 -2.10 -6.71
N LEU A 123 4.64 -1.71 -7.77
CA LEU A 123 5.69 -0.69 -7.69
C LEU A 123 5.20 0.74 -7.96
N THR A 124 4.06 0.91 -8.62
CA THR A 124 3.54 2.24 -8.98
C THR A 124 3.02 3.06 -7.80
N PRO A 125 2.26 2.51 -6.83
CA PRO A 125 1.78 3.31 -5.73
C PRO A 125 2.93 3.81 -4.86
N THR A 126 2.83 5.07 -4.46
CA THR A 126 3.82 5.78 -3.64
C THR A 126 3.34 5.86 -2.20
N ASP A 127 4.19 5.44 -1.27
CA ASP A 127 3.91 5.45 0.17
C ASP A 127 3.91 6.89 0.75
N ALA A 128 2.80 7.26 1.37
CA ALA A 128 2.61 8.55 2.04
C ALA A 128 3.57 8.75 3.23
N ALA A 129 3.88 7.69 3.98
CA ALA A 129 4.77 7.73 5.12
C ALA A 129 6.21 8.02 4.72
N LEU A 130 6.66 7.50 3.59
CA LEU A 130 7.96 7.85 3.00
C LEU A 130 8.01 9.30 2.49
N GLY A 131 6.86 9.86 2.11
CA GLY A 131 6.68 11.25 1.67
C GLY A 131 6.61 12.29 2.81
N LEU A 132 6.49 11.88 4.07
CA LEU A 132 6.32 12.79 5.22
C LEU A 132 7.42 13.85 5.35
N ALA A 133 8.65 13.51 5.00
CA ALA A 133 9.76 14.47 4.99
C ALA A 133 9.55 15.63 4.01
N ILE A 134 8.79 15.40 2.93
CA ILE A 134 8.40 16.42 1.95
C ILE A 134 7.19 17.20 2.46
N PHE A 135 6.21 16.54 3.09
CA PHE A 135 4.99 17.17 3.61
C PHE A 135 5.29 18.13 4.77
N ASN A 136 6.26 17.81 5.61
CA ASN A 136 6.65 18.65 6.73
C ASN A 136 7.65 19.77 6.34
N ASN A 137 8.13 19.78 5.10
CA ASN A 137 9.06 20.78 4.63
C ASN A 137 8.35 22.06 4.17
N GLU A 138 8.48 23.13 4.93
CA GLU A 138 7.88 24.44 4.62
C GLU A 138 8.39 25.06 3.30
N LYS A 139 9.56 24.62 2.80
CA LYS A 139 10.08 25.06 1.50
C LYS A 139 9.24 24.53 0.32
N VAL A 140 8.45 23.49 0.53
CA VAL A 140 7.58 22.91 -0.51
C VAL A 140 6.25 23.67 -0.51
N PRO A 141 5.81 24.22 -1.65
CA PRO A 141 4.55 24.93 -1.74
C PRO A 141 3.38 24.09 -1.21
N THR A 142 2.50 24.70 -0.41
CA THR A 142 1.36 24.02 0.24
C THR A 142 0.49 23.25 -0.78
N ARG A 143 0.35 23.78 -1.99
CA ARG A 143 -0.38 23.13 -3.09
C ARG A 143 0.22 21.79 -3.48
N VAL A 144 1.55 21.71 -3.60
CA VAL A 144 2.25 20.47 -3.97
C VAL A 144 2.14 19.45 -2.83
N ARG A 145 2.36 19.89 -1.58
CA ARG A 145 2.22 19.01 -0.41
C ARG A 145 0.83 18.42 -0.28
N ARG A 146 -0.21 19.22 -0.51
CA ARG A 146 -1.61 18.75 -0.47
C ARG A 146 -1.90 17.77 -1.61
N ALA A 147 -1.44 18.07 -2.82
CA ALA A 147 -1.64 17.19 -3.97
C ALA A 147 -0.98 15.83 -3.76
N LEU A 148 0.26 15.81 -3.27
CA LEU A 148 0.97 14.58 -2.94
C LEU A 148 0.28 13.81 -1.80
N ASN A 149 -0.20 14.48 -0.73
CA ASN A 149 -0.93 13.80 0.35
C ASN A 149 -2.22 13.14 -0.13
N VAL A 150 -2.91 13.77 -1.09
CA VAL A 150 -4.12 13.20 -1.71
C VAL A 150 -3.77 12.03 -2.63
N GLU A 151 -2.73 12.17 -3.45
CA GLU A 151 -2.24 11.12 -4.35
C GLU A 151 -1.80 9.89 -3.56
N SER A 152 -0.93 10.06 -2.57
CA SER A 152 -0.40 8.98 -1.73
C SER A 152 -1.44 8.34 -0.81
N GLY A 153 -2.56 9.02 -0.52
CA GLY A 153 -3.66 8.41 0.23
C GLY A 153 -4.60 7.59 -0.64
N LEU A 154 -4.81 7.98 -1.90
CA LEU A 154 -5.81 7.35 -2.78
C LEU A 154 -5.21 6.30 -3.73
N ASN A 155 -3.94 6.41 -4.07
CA ASN A 155 -3.26 5.52 -5.01
C ASN A 155 -3.35 4.04 -4.59
N ASP A 156 -3.10 3.69 -3.33
CA ASP A 156 -3.12 2.31 -2.84
C ASP A 156 -4.51 1.70 -3.00
N GLY A 157 -5.55 2.43 -2.62
CA GLY A 157 -6.94 2.01 -2.78
C GLY A 157 -7.33 1.82 -4.25
N MET A 158 -6.82 2.67 -5.15
CA MET A 158 -7.08 2.57 -6.59
C MET A 158 -6.32 1.41 -7.26
N VAL A 159 -5.10 1.11 -6.79
CA VAL A 159 -4.23 0.10 -7.41
C VAL A 159 -4.49 -1.31 -6.88
N THR A 160 -4.94 -1.46 -5.63
CA THR A 160 -5.18 -2.77 -5.00
C THR A 160 -6.06 -3.72 -5.82
N PRO A 161 -7.19 -3.29 -6.44
CA PRO A 161 -7.98 -4.15 -7.33
C PRO A 161 -7.18 -4.73 -8.50
N PHE A 162 -6.27 -3.94 -9.07
CA PHE A 162 -5.41 -4.36 -10.18
C PHE A 162 -4.35 -5.35 -9.71
N VAL A 163 -3.76 -5.13 -8.53
CA VAL A 163 -2.82 -6.09 -7.91
C VAL A 163 -3.51 -7.44 -7.70
N ALA A 164 -4.71 -7.44 -7.11
CA ALA A 164 -5.48 -8.66 -6.89
C ALA A 164 -5.81 -9.39 -8.19
N LEU A 165 -6.27 -8.65 -9.21
CA LEU A 165 -6.56 -9.20 -10.53
C LEU A 165 -5.31 -9.80 -11.17
N PHE A 166 -4.22 -9.05 -11.26
CA PHE A 166 -3.00 -9.51 -11.93
C PHE A 166 -2.36 -10.69 -11.20
N LEU A 167 -2.41 -10.71 -9.86
CA LEU A 167 -1.98 -11.86 -9.07
C LEU A 167 -2.80 -13.11 -9.42
N ALA A 168 -4.13 -12.99 -9.45
CA ALA A 168 -4.99 -14.10 -9.86
C ALA A 168 -4.66 -14.58 -11.28
N MET A 169 -4.37 -13.66 -12.21
CA MET A 169 -4.00 -14.01 -13.59
C MET A 169 -2.62 -14.66 -13.71
N VAL A 170 -1.65 -14.29 -12.86
CA VAL A 170 -0.35 -14.98 -12.78
C VAL A 170 -0.57 -16.43 -12.37
N VAL A 171 -1.29 -16.67 -11.26
CA VAL A 171 -1.61 -18.02 -10.77
C VAL A 171 -2.38 -18.82 -11.84
N ALA A 172 -3.36 -18.20 -12.49
CA ALA A 172 -4.14 -18.83 -13.54
C ALA A 172 -3.31 -19.23 -14.77
N THR A 173 -2.26 -18.45 -15.07
CA THR A 173 -1.33 -18.75 -16.18
C THR A 173 -0.47 -19.95 -15.85
N ASP A 174 0.03 -20.05 -14.62
CA ASP A 174 0.81 -21.20 -14.14
C ASP A 174 -0.02 -22.49 -14.15
N GLU A 175 -1.32 -22.40 -13.84
CA GLU A 175 -2.25 -23.53 -13.91
C GLU A 175 -2.79 -23.82 -15.33
N GLY A 176 -2.47 -22.98 -16.31
CA GLY A 176 -2.90 -23.13 -17.71
C GLY A 176 -4.40 -22.89 -17.94
N ALA A 177 -5.09 -22.21 -17.03
CA ALA A 177 -6.54 -22.06 -17.04
C ALA A 177 -6.98 -20.63 -16.68
N LEU A 178 -7.08 -19.74 -17.68
CA LEU A 178 -7.43 -18.33 -17.43
C LEU A 178 -8.92 -18.07 -17.15
N GLU A 179 -9.82 -18.68 -17.94
CA GLU A 179 -11.27 -18.48 -17.82
C GLU A 179 -11.82 -18.81 -16.41
N PRO A 180 -11.42 -19.92 -15.76
CA PRO A 180 -11.89 -20.25 -14.42
C PRO A 180 -11.49 -19.25 -13.33
N PHE A 181 -10.41 -18.50 -13.53
CA PHE A 181 -9.89 -17.56 -12.52
C PHE A 181 -10.33 -16.12 -12.75
N LEU A 182 -10.54 -15.72 -14.00
CA LEU A 182 -10.92 -14.35 -14.34
C LEU A 182 -12.28 -13.96 -13.77
N ARG A 183 -13.30 -14.80 -13.95
CA ARG A 183 -14.66 -14.49 -13.48
C ARG A 183 -14.75 -14.40 -11.95
N PRO A 184 -14.19 -15.35 -11.17
CA PRO A 184 -14.16 -15.24 -9.71
C PRO A 184 -13.37 -14.02 -9.23
N ALA A 185 -12.20 -13.73 -9.80
CA ALA A 185 -11.39 -12.58 -9.41
C ALA A 185 -12.17 -11.26 -9.59
N LEU A 186 -12.83 -11.09 -10.74
CA LEU A 186 -13.68 -9.91 -10.98
C LEU A 186 -14.87 -9.84 -10.03
N ALA A 187 -15.48 -10.99 -9.71
CA ALA A 187 -16.60 -11.06 -8.78
C ALA A 187 -16.17 -10.69 -7.35
N GLU A 188 -15.04 -11.23 -6.88
CA GLU A 188 -14.49 -10.92 -5.56
C GLU A 188 -14.11 -9.45 -5.42
N ILE A 189 -13.44 -8.88 -6.44
CA ILE A 189 -13.13 -7.45 -6.49
C ILE A 189 -14.42 -6.62 -6.45
N GLY A 190 -15.42 -6.98 -7.26
CA GLY A 190 -16.71 -6.29 -7.28
C GLY A 190 -17.44 -6.34 -5.94
N ILE A 191 -17.47 -7.51 -5.30
CA ILE A 191 -18.06 -7.70 -3.96
C ILE A 191 -17.30 -6.86 -2.94
N ALA A 192 -15.96 -6.90 -2.96
CA ALA A 192 -15.12 -6.12 -2.04
C ALA A 192 -15.40 -4.61 -2.15
N VAL A 193 -15.51 -4.08 -3.38
CA VAL A 193 -15.86 -2.67 -3.62
C VAL A 193 -17.26 -2.34 -3.09
N VAL A 194 -18.25 -3.19 -3.33
CA VAL A 194 -19.62 -2.98 -2.84
C VAL A 194 -19.66 -3.01 -1.31
N VAL A 195 -19.01 -4.00 -0.69
CA VAL A 195 -18.92 -4.11 0.78
C VAL A 195 -18.22 -2.90 1.36
N ALA A 196 -17.08 -2.48 0.80
CA ALA A 196 -16.35 -1.29 1.24
C ALA A 196 -17.22 -0.02 1.15
N ALA A 197 -17.96 0.17 0.05
CA ALA A 197 -18.85 1.30 -0.13
C ALA A 197 -20.00 1.29 0.89
N VAL A 198 -20.64 0.14 1.11
CA VAL A 198 -21.74 -0.01 2.07
C VAL A 198 -21.25 0.21 3.50
N VAL A 199 -20.21 -0.50 3.91
CA VAL A 199 -19.66 -0.43 5.28
C VAL A 199 -19.10 0.97 5.55
N GLY A 200 -18.33 1.53 4.63
CA GLY A 200 -17.77 2.88 4.76
C GLY A 200 -18.84 3.96 4.86
N THR A 201 -19.88 3.89 4.01
CA THR A 201 -20.96 4.88 4.04
C THR A 201 -21.84 4.74 5.29
N LEU A 202 -22.20 3.52 5.67
CA LEU A 202 -22.99 3.27 6.88
C LEU A 202 -22.20 3.65 8.14
N GLY A 203 -20.94 3.24 8.23
CA GLY A 203 -20.04 3.58 9.34
C GLY A 203 -19.88 5.09 9.49
N GLY A 204 -19.60 5.80 8.39
CA GLY A 204 -19.51 7.26 8.39
C GLY A 204 -20.80 7.93 8.85
N ARG A 205 -21.96 7.52 8.33
CA ARG A 205 -23.26 8.07 8.74
C ARG A 205 -23.60 7.80 10.20
N LEU A 206 -23.29 6.60 10.70
CA LEU A 206 -23.51 6.26 12.10
C LEU A 206 -22.58 7.06 13.02
N PHE A 207 -21.34 7.30 12.58
CA PHE A 207 -20.39 8.13 13.32
C PHE A 207 -20.83 9.60 13.36
N ASP A 208 -21.25 10.16 12.22
CA ASP A 208 -21.82 11.52 12.15
C ASP A 208 -23.07 11.64 13.05
N LEU A 209 -23.94 10.63 13.05
CA LEU A 209 -25.11 10.59 13.92
C LEU A 209 -24.71 10.53 15.40
N ALA A 210 -23.71 9.73 15.75
CA ALA A 210 -23.21 9.63 17.12
C ALA A 210 -22.59 10.96 17.57
N GLN A 211 -21.83 11.64 16.70
CA GLN A 211 -21.21 12.93 17.01
C GLN A 211 -22.26 14.04 17.16
N THR A 212 -23.23 14.12 16.23
CA THR A 212 -24.34 15.10 16.32
C THR A 212 -25.21 14.89 17.55
N ARG A 213 -25.36 13.64 18.01
CA ARG A 213 -26.04 13.28 19.27
C ARG A 213 -25.15 13.35 20.52
N LYS A 214 -23.88 13.75 20.39
CA LYS A 214 -22.87 13.82 21.47
C LYS A 214 -22.63 12.48 22.20
N TRP A 215 -22.75 11.36 21.49
CA TRP A 215 -22.42 10.02 22.01
C TRP A 215 -20.93 9.72 21.94
N THR A 216 -20.21 10.41 21.06
CA THR A 216 -18.75 10.30 20.89
C THR A 216 -18.17 11.70 20.68
N THR A 217 -16.87 11.84 20.98
CA THR A 217 -16.06 13.05 20.73
C THR A 217 -15.33 12.94 19.40
#